data_AF-E6N8K7-F1
#
_entry.id   AF-E6N8K7-F1
#
_cell.length_a   1.000
_cell.length_b   1.000
_cell.length_c   1.000
_cell.angle_alpha   90.00
_cell.angle_beta   90.00
_cell.angle_gamma   90.00
#
_symmetry.space_group_name_H-M   'P 1'
#
loop_
_entity.id
_entity.type
_entity.pdbx_description
1 polymer ?
#
loop_
_entity_poly.entity_id
_entity_poly.type
_entity_poly.pdbx_seq_one_letter_code
_entity_poly.pdbx_strand_id
1 'polypeptide(L)'
;FTLSFIATFIVGGITGVFHPAIPVDWHVHDTYWVVGHMHFILFGAISQAAFAATYYYFPYLTKRMYSESLGKIHAITANVGQYLVFMSMMILGLMGMPRRYYSYVPEYQPWHVVASVGAFLIGIGTAVFLLNVLLSWKFGPKADADPWQSIKNHMPDFPGEYLNQLDKTRQQVVKPEAK
;
A
#
# COMPACT_ATOMS: atom_id res chain seq x y z
N PHE A 1 -6.79 1.57 2.99
CA PHE A 1 -5.32 1.54 2.98
C PHE A 1 -4.73 1.94 4.32
N THR A 2 -4.97 3.15 4.86
CA THR A 2 -4.40 3.56 6.17
C THR A 2 -4.73 2.61 7.34
N LEU A 3 -5.97 2.11 7.43
CA LEU A 3 -6.33 1.10 8.44
C LEU A 3 -5.57 -0.22 8.25
N SER A 4 -5.38 -0.65 6.99
CA SER A 4 -4.59 -1.83 6.66
C SER A 4 -3.14 -1.62 7.09
N PHE A 5 -2.53 -0.48 6.71
CA PHE A 5 -1.20 -0.07 7.13
C PHE A 5 -0.98 -0.21 8.64
N ILE A 6 -1.88 0.34 9.47
CA ILE A 6 -1.75 0.25 10.94
C ILE A 6 -1.77 -1.23 11.37
N ALA A 7 -2.74 -2.01 10.88
CA ALA A 7 -2.90 -3.40 11.26
C ALA A 7 -1.69 -4.27 10.87
N THR A 8 -1.19 -4.14 9.63
CA THR A 8 -0.02 -4.91 9.17
C THR A 8 1.28 -4.41 9.76
N PHE A 9 1.42 -3.11 10.04
CA PHE A 9 2.60 -2.58 10.73
C PHE A 9 2.70 -3.11 12.15
N ILE A 10 1.59 -3.29 12.86
CA ILE A 10 1.58 -3.93 14.19
C ILE A 10 2.10 -5.37 14.08
N VAL A 11 1.60 -6.16 13.12
CA VAL A 11 2.05 -7.55 12.90
C VAL A 11 3.53 -7.60 12.50
N GLY A 12 3.95 -6.75 11.57
CA GLY A 12 5.35 -6.63 11.15
C GLY A 12 6.26 -6.18 12.30
N GLY A 13 5.83 -5.21 13.10
CA GLY A 13 6.59 -4.70 14.24
C GLY A 13 6.80 -5.77 15.31
N ILE A 14 5.74 -6.49 15.71
CA ILE A 14 5.82 -7.58 16.68
C ILE A 14 6.77 -8.68 16.20
N THR A 15 6.64 -9.09 14.93
CA THR A 15 7.48 -10.16 14.36
C THR A 15 8.95 -9.74 14.21
N GLY A 16 9.21 -8.44 14.03
CA GLY A 16 10.55 -7.88 13.90
C GLY A 16 11.37 -7.87 15.18
N VAL A 17 10.73 -7.78 16.34
CA VAL A 17 11.39 -7.79 17.66
C VAL A 17 12.17 -9.08 17.90
N PHE A 18 11.84 -10.17 17.20
CA PHE A 18 12.52 -11.45 17.35
C PHE A 18 13.85 -11.55 16.56
N HIS A 19 14.06 -10.76 15.51
CA HIS A 19 15.31 -10.77 14.74
C HIS A 19 16.56 -10.35 15.53
N PRO A 20 16.53 -9.32 16.41
CA PRO A 20 17.69 -9.01 17.24
C PRO A 20 17.91 -10.02 18.39
N ALA A 21 16.95 -10.90 18.67
CA ALA A 21 17.06 -11.90 19.72
C ALA A 21 17.85 -13.12 19.20
N ILE A 22 19.17 -13.13 19.42
CA ILE A 22 20.12 -14.15 18.92
C ILE A 22 19.60 -15.60 19.07
N PRO A 23 19.05 -16.05 20.22
CA PRO A 23 18.58 -17.43 20.36
C PRO A 23 17.41 -17.77 19.43
N VAL A 24 16.54 -16.79 19.16
CA VAL A 24 15.41 -16.97 18.25
C VAL A 24 15.88 -16.87 16.81
N ASP A 25 16.67 -15.83 16.48
CA ASP A 25 17.18 -15.64 15.12
C ASP A 25 17.98 -16.87 14.68
N TRP A 26 18.77 -17.50 15.55
CA TRP A 26 19.46 -18.77 15.22
C TRP A 26 18.55 -19.85 14.61
N HIS A 27 17.28 -19.93 15.02
CA HIS A 27 16.32 -20.91 14.53
C HIS A 27 15.59 -20.46 13.26
N VAL A 28 15.39 -19.15 13.10
CA VAL A 28 14.58 -18.57 12.02
C VAL A 28 15.43 -17.86 10.95
N HIS A 29 16.75 -17.83 11.14
CA HIS A 29 17.70 -17.24 10.21
C HIS A 29 17.66 -17.99 8.88
N ASP A 30 17.76 -17.25 7.78
CA ASP A 30 17.70 -17.81 6.43
C ASP A 30 16.45 -18.66 6.13
N THR A 31 15.38 -18.56 6.93
CA THR A 31 14.09 -19.19 6.61
C THR A 31 13.10 -18.17 6.04
N TYR A 32 11.93 -18.67 5.62
CA TYR A 32 10.82 -17.82 5.21
C TYR A 32 10.28 -16.89 6.31
N TRP A 33 10.67 -17.06 7.58
CA TRP A 33 10.31 -16.15 8.65
C TRP A 33 10.85 -14.74 8.39
N VAL A 34 12.14 -14.63 8.05
CA VAL A 34 12.78 -13.35 7.68
C VAL A 34 12.07 -12.73 6.46
N VAL A 35 11.69 -13.57 5.50
CA VAL A 35 11.02 -13.13 4.27
C VAL A 35 9.62 -12.59 4.59
N GLY A 36 8.80 -13.33 5.34
CA GLY A 36 7.46 -12.91 5.74
C GLY A 36 7.46 -11.63 6.56
N HIS A 37 8.35 -11.53 7.56
CA HIS A 37 8.50 -10.33 8.38
C HIS A 37 8.82 -9.10 7.53
N MET A 38 9.87 -9.18 6.70
CA MET A 38 10.29 -8.08 5.84
C MET A 38 9.13 -7.61 4.93
N HIS A 39 8.36 -8.54 4.37
CA HIS A 39 7.27 -8.18 3.47
C HIS A 39 6.05 -7.59 4.20
N PHE A 40 5.78 -7.96 5.46
CA PHE A 40 4.79 -7.25 6.27
C PHE A 40 5.15 -5.78 6.49
N ILE A 41 6.44 -5.44 6.54
CA ILE A 41 6.89 -4.05 6.60
C ILE A 41 6.88 -3.40 5.21
N LEU A 42 7.51 -4.01 4.20
CA LEU A 42 7.65 -3.39 2.87
C LEU A 42 6.31 -3.29 2.14
N PHE A 43 5.57 -4.38 2.04
CA PHE A 43 4.27 -4.37 1.40
C PHE A 43 3.18 -3.90 2.37
N GLY A 44 3.13 -4.52 3.55
CA GLY A 44 2.10 -4.24 4.54
C GLY A 44 2.17 -2.83 5.14
N ALA A 45 3.33 -2.19 5.18
CA ALA A 45 3.42 -0.80 5.63
C ALA A 45 3.69 0.15 4.45
N ILE A 46 4.86 0.08 3.83
CA ILE A 46 5.30 1.09 2.86
C ILE A 46 4.36 1.13 1.64
N SER A 47 4.02 -0.04 1.07
CA SER A 47 3.14 -0.08 -0.10
C SER A 47 1.70 0.35 0.24
N GLN A 48 1.16 -0.08 1.39
CA GLN A 48 -0.17 0.38 1.85
C GLN A 48 -0.22 1.89 2.04
N ALA A 49 0.83 2.50 2.63
CA ALA A 49 0.93 3.95 2.78
C ALA A 49 1.03 4.65 1.41
N ALA A 50 1.83 4.11 0.48
CA ALA A 50 1.96 4.63 -0.88
C ALA A 50 0.62 4.58 -1.64
N PHE A 51 -0.15 3.50 -1.52
CA PHE A 51 -1.48 3.42 -2.12
C PHE A 51 -2.46 4.40 -1.49
N ALA A 52 -2.44 4.55 -0.15
CA ALA A 52 -3.26 5.55 0.54
C ALA A 52 -2.95 6.97 0.03
N ALA A 53 -1.67 7.31 -0.03
CA ALA A 53 -1.20 8.59 -0.54
C ALA A 53 -1.61 8.78 -2.01
N THR A 54 -1.44 7.75 -2.85
CA THR A 54 -1.83 7.83 -4.26
C THR A 54 -3.30 8.17 -4.41
N TYR A 55 -4.21 7.45 -3.75
CA TYR A 55 -5.63 7.73 -3.84
C TYR A 55 -5.99 9.11 -3.25
N TYR A 56 -5.38 9.51 -2.14
CA TYR A 56 -5.63 10.81 -1.52
C TYR A 56 -5.17 11.99 -2.38
N TYR A 57 -3.97 11.90 -2.98
CA TYR A 57 -3.40 12.97 -3.80
C TYR A 57 -3.85 12.94 -5.26
N PHE A 58 -4.44 11.85 -5.74
CA PHE A 58 -4.89 11.70 -7.11
C PHE A 58 -5.72 12.88 -7.65
N PRO A 59 -6.80 13.33 -6.98
CA PRO A 59 -7.61 14.45 -7.47
C PRO A 59 -6.88 15.80 -7.45
N TYR A 60 -5.98 16.02 -6.49
CA TYR A 60 -5.20 17.26 -6.44
C TYR A 60 -4.22 17.37 -7.60
N LEU A 61 -3.58 16.26 -7.97
CA LEU A 61 -2.58 16.19 -9.04
C LEU A 61 -3.21 16.12 -10.44
N THR A 62 -4.22 15.28 -10.63
CA THR A 62 -4.80 15.03 -11.96
C THR A 62 -6.03 15.89 -12.26
N LYS A 63 -6.58 16.59 -11.25
CA LYS A 63 -7.84 17.33 -11.32
C LYS A 63 -9.03 16.46 -11.76
N ARG A 64 -8.93 15.14 -11.56
CA ARG A 64 -9.96 14.14 -11.85
C ARG A 64 -10.14 13.19 -10.67
N MET A 65 -11.37 12.70 -10.49
CA MET A 65 -11.65 11.68 -9.47
C MET A 65 -11.42 10.28 -10.02
N TYR A 66 -10.94 9.39 -9.15
CA TYR A 66 -10.85 7.97 -9.43
C TYR A 66 -12.17 7.24 -9.14
N SER A 67 -12.32 6.02 -9.67
CA SER A 67 -13.46 5.17 -9.33
C SER A 67 -13.31 4.59 -7.93
N GLU A 68 -14.17 5.00 -6.99
CA GLU A 68 -14.17 4.46 -5.63
C GLU A 68 -14.41 2.95 -5.58
N SER A 69 -15.28 2.42 -6.45
CA SER A 69 -15.59 0.99 -6.48
C SER A 69 -14.35 0.16 -6.82
N LEU A 70 -13.58 0.58 -7.84
CA LEU A 70 -12.32 -0.06 -8.19
C LEU A 70 -11.26 0.12 -7.10
N GLY A 71 -11.25 1.29 -6.44
CA GLY A 71 -10.37 1.55 -5.29
C GLY A 71 -10.65 0.61 -4.11
N LYS A 72 -11.93 0.34 -3.80
CA LYS A 72 -12.34 -0.61 -2.76
C LYS A 72 -11.96 -2.05 -3.13
N ILE A 73 -12.15 -2.46 -4.38
CA ILE A 73 -11.71 -3.78 -4.87
C ILE A 73 -10.20 -3.92 -4.72
N HIS A 74 -9.42 -2.92 -5.13
CA HIS A 74 -7.96 -2.92 -4.93
C HIS A 74 -7.61 -3.05 -3.44
N ALA A 75 -8.26 -2.27 -2.56
CA ALA A 75 -8.00 -2.32 -1.14
C ALA A 75 -8.26 -3.69 -0.51
N ILE A 76 -9.38 -4.32 -0.87
CA ILE A 76 -9.77 -5.64 -0.35
C ILE A 76 -8.81 -6.72 -0.86
N THR A 77 -8.57 -6.76 -2.17
CA THR A 77 -7.70 -7.77 -2.79
C THR A 77 -6.26 -7.67 -2.31
N ALA A 78 -5.69 -6.46 -2.22
CA ALA A 78 -4.36 -6.24 -1.68
C ALA A 78 -4.27 -6.61 -0.19
N ASN A 79 -5.26 -6.22 0.62
CA ASN A 79 -5.25 -6.50 2.06
C ASN A 79 -5.46 -7.99 2.37
N VAL A 80 -6.38 -8.68 1.69
CA VAL A 80 -6.57 -10.12 1.88
C VAL A 80 -5.36 -10.89 1.33
N GLY A 81 -4.91 -10.53 0.14
CA GLY A 81 -3.78 -11.17 -0.52
C GLY A 81 -2.49 -11.12 0.31
N GLN A 82 -2.15 -9.96 0.89
CA GLN A 82 -0.94 -9.82 1.73
C GLN A 82 -0.98 -10.71 2.97
N TYR A 83 -2.14 -10.82 3.65
CA TYR A 83 -2.24 -11.67 4.83
C TYR A 83 -2.10 -13.14 4.44
N LEU A 84 -2.70 -13.58 3.33
CA LEU A 84 -2.56 -14.95 2.86
C LEU A 84 -1.11 -15.29 2.51
N VAL A 85 -0.41 -14.43 1.76
CA VAL A 85 0.97 -14.73 1.33
C VAL A 85 1.97 -14.61 2.46
N PHE A 86 1.97 -13.50 3.20
CA PHE A 86 3.03 -13.24 4.18
C PHE A 86 2.82 -14.02 5.47
N MET A 87 1.57 -14.26 5.89
CA MET A 87 1.33 -15.15 7.04
C MET A 87 1.73 -16.60 6.72
N SER A 88 1.45 -17.08 5.52
CA SER A 88 1.90 -18.42 5.08
C SER A 88 3.42 -18.53 5.07
N MET A 89 4.13 -17.47 4.64
CA MET A 89 5.59 -17.42 4.72
C MET A 89 6.09 -17.47 6.17
N MET A 90 5.44 -16.76 7.10
CA MET A 90 5.81 -16.84 8.53
C MET A 90 5.67 -18.27 9.08
N ILE A 91 4.57 -18.94 8.74
CA ILE A 91 4.34 -20.34 9.15
C ILE A 91 5.38 -21.27 8.53
N LEU A 92 5.64 -21.15 7.23
CA LEU A 92 6.71 -21.91 6.55
C LEU A 92 8.08 -21.69 7.19
N GLY A 93 8.38 -20.45 7.59
CA GLY A 93 9.60 -20.09 8.31
C GLY A 93 9.74 -20.81 9.65
N LEU A 94 8.66 -20.88 10.44
CA LEU A 94 8.62 -21.63 11.70
C LEU A 94 8.74 -23.14 11.48
N MET A 95 8.25 -23.64 10.34
CA MET A 95 8.42 -25.04 9.94
C MET A 95 9.81 -25.35 9.38
N GLY A 96 10.71 -24.36 9.33
CA GLY A 96 12.10 -24.52 8.89
C GLY A 96 12.33 -24.43 7.38
N MET A 97 11.36 -23.93 6.60
CA MET A 97 11.51 -23.81 5.15
C MET A 97 12.57 -22.74 4.79
N PRO A 98 13.70 -23.10 4.15
CA PRO A 98 14.77 -22.16 3.85
C PRO A 98 14.42 -21.21 2.70
N ARG A 99 14.87 -19.95 2.80
CA ARG A 99 14.69 -18.98 1.72
C ARG A 99 15.56 -19.29 0.50
N ARG A 100 15.13 -18.83 -0.68
CA ARG A 100 15.88 -18.93 -1.97
C ARG A 100 15.97 -20.35 -2.56
N TYR A 101 15.01 -21.21 -2.27
CA TYR A 101 14.88 -22.52 -2.89
C TYR A 101 13.77 -22.53 -3.94
N TYR A 102 14.00 -23.23 -5.06
CA TYR A 102 13.02 -23.38 -6.15
C TYR A 102 12.04 -24.55 -5.92
N SER A 103 12.41 -25.52 -5.09
CA SER A 103 11.62 -26.71 -4.76
C SER A 103 11.60 -26.94 -3.25
N TYR A 104 10.63 -27.72 -2.79
CA TYR A 104 10.40 -27.99 -1.37
C TYR A 104 9.77 -29.38 -1.18
N VAL A 105 9.82 -29.89 0.05
CA VAL A 105 9.24 -31.19 0.42
C VAL A 105 7.71 -31.11 0.54
N PRO A 106 6.97 -32.23 0.34
CA PRO A 106 5.50 -32.22 0.28
C PRO A 106 4.80 -31.62 1.50
N GLU A 107 5.41 -31.66 2.68
CA GLU A 107 4.87 -31.12 3.94
C GLU A 107 4.66 -29.60 3.88
N TYR A 108 5.44 -28.89 3.05
CA TYR A 108 5.33 -27.43 2.87
C TYR A 108 4.29 -27.04 1.81
N GLN A 109 3.83 -27.99 1.00
CA GLN A 109 2.92 -27.75 -0.13
C GLN A 109 1.66 -26.96 0.26
N PRO A 110 0.93 -27.27 1.35
CA PRO A 110 -0.32 -26.57 1.66
C PRO A 110 -0.10 -25.06 1.83
N TRP A 111 0.94 -24.67 2.56
CA TRP A 111 1.25 -23.26 2.81
C TRP A 111 1.82 -22.55 1.59
N HIS A 112 2.57 -23.23 0.72
CA HIS A 112 2.99 -22.68 -0.57
C HIS A 112 1.79 -22.43 -1.51
N VAL A 113 0.78 -23.30 -1.49
CA VAL A 113 -0.46 -23.10 -2.26
C VAL A 113 -1.21 -21.88 -1.75
N VAL A 114 -1.41 -21.76 -0.43
CA VAL A 114 -2.05 -20.57 0.17
C VAL A 114 -1.25 -19.30 -0.15
N ALA A 115 0.08 -19.37 -0.06
CA ALA A 115 0.94 -18.25 -0.40
C ALA A 115 0.79 -17.81 -1.86
N SER A 116 0.72 -18.78 -2.77
CA SER A 116 0.53 -18.53 -4.20
C SER A 116 -0.82 -17.89 -4.50
N VAL A 117 -1.90 -18.37 -3.87
CA VAL A 117 -3.23 -17.76 -3.98
C VAL A 117 -3.21 -16.31 -3.48
N GLY A 118 -2.56 -16.05 -2.34
CA GLY A 118 -2.37 -14.70 -1.82
C GLY A 118 -1.61 -13.79 -2.80
N ALA A 119 -0.53 -14.30 -3.40
CA ALA A 119 0.26 -13.56 -4.39
C ALA A 119 -0.55 -13.23 -5.65
N PHE A 120 -1.34 -14.17 -6.17
CA PHE A 120 -2.23 -13.93 -7.30
C PHE A 120 -3.30 -12.87 -6.98
N LEU A 121 -3.87 -12.90 -5.77
CA LEU A 121 -4.82 -11.86 -5.32
C LEU A 121 -4.20 -10.46 -5.29
N ILE A 122 -2.95 -10.34 -4.81
CA ILE A 122 -2.21 -9.07 -4.87
C ILE A 122 -1.98 -8.65 -6.32
N GLY A 123 -1.60 -9.59 -7.20
CA GLY A 123 -1.40 -9.32 -8.63
C GLY A 123 -2.67 -8.77 -9.31
N ILE A 124 -3.81 -9.42 -9.06
CA ILE A 124 -5.12 -8.96 -9.55
C ILE A 124 -5.46 -7.58 -8.98
N GLY A 125 -5.26 -7.36 -7.68
CA GLY A 125 -5.49 -6.06 -7.06
C GLY A 125 -4.62 -4.96 -7.65
N THR A 126 -3.35 -5.25 -7.92
CA THR A 126 -2.40 -4.32 -8.54
C THR A 126 -2.81 -4.00 -9.98
N ALA A 127 -3.30 -4.97 -10.75
CA ALA A 127 -3.85 -4.73 -12.08
C ALA A 127 -5.09 -3.82 -12.02
N VAL A 128 -6.01 -4.05 -11.07
CA VAL A 128 -7.18 -3.18 -10.84
C VAL A 128 -6.76 -1.76 -10.47
N PHE A 129 -5.74 -1.60 -9.64
CA PHE A 129 -5.15 -0.31 -9.30
C PHE A 129 -4.65 0.45 -10.53
N LEU A 130 -3.81 -0.19 -11.33
CA LEU A 130 -3.25 0.43 -12.53
C LEU A 130 -4.35 0.82 -13.51
N LEU A 131 -5.33 -0.06 -13.73
CA LEU A 131 -6.50 0.25 -14.56
C LEU A 131 -7.28 1.44 -14.02
N ASN A 132 -7.52 1.51 -12.70
CA ASN A 132 -8.25 2.61 -12.09
C ASN A 132 -7.51 3.95 -12.28
N VAL A 133 -6.20 3.98 -12.02
CA VAL A 133 -5.37 5.19 -12.20
C VAL A 133 -5.38 5.65 -13.66
N LEU A 134 -5.12 4.73 -14.61
CA LEU A 134 -5.02 5.06 -16.02
C LEU A 134 -6.36 5.53 -16.62
N LEU A 135 -7.44 4.79 -16.33
CA LEU A 135 -8.78 5.13 -16.82
C LEU A 135 -9.27 6.44 -16.20
N SER A 136 -9.04 6.65 -14.90
CA SER A 136 -9.48 7.85 -14.21
C SER A 136 -8.70 9.09 -14.63
N TRP A 137 -7.41 8.93 -14.96
CA TRP A 137 -6.59 10.03 -15.47
C TRP A 137 -7.08 10.51 -16.84
N LYS A 138 -7.50 9.59 -17.71
CA LYS A 138 -7.99 9.92 -19.05
C LYS A 138 -9.47 10.30 -19.11
N PHE A 139 -10.31 9.58 -18.39
CA PHE A 139 -11.78 9.62 -18.52
C PHE A 139 -12.52 9.92 -17.21
N GLY A 140 -11.82 10.02 -16.07
CA GLY A 140 -12.45 10.27 -14.78
C GLY A 140 -13.17 11.62 -14.75
N PRO A 141 -14.24 11.77 -13.97
CA PRO A 141 -14.95 13.04 -13.84
C PRO A 141 -14.02 14.11 -13.24
N LYS A 142 -14.28 15.38 -13.56
CA LYS A 142 -13.51 16.49 -12.98
C LYS A 142 -13.64 16.47 -11.46
N ALA A 143 -12.52 16.61 -10.77
CA ALA A 143 -12.51 16.73 -9.32
C ALA A 143 -13.08 18.08 -8.90
N ASP A 144 -13.77 18.09 -7.76
CA ASP A 144 -14.18 19.33 -7.11
C ASP A 144 -12.94 20.09 -6.59
N ALA A 145 -13.10 21.37 -6.28
CA ALA A 145 -12.05 22.18 -5.67
C ALA A 145 -11.65 21.66 -4.28
N ASP A 146 -12.62 21.12 -3.52
CA ASP A 146 -12.42 20.44 -2.23
C ASP A 146 -12.89 18.97 -2.34
N PRO A 147 -12.07 18.08 -2.93
CA PRO A 147 -12.47 16.70 -3.23
C PRO A 147 -12.76 15.87 -1.97
N TRP A 148 -12.20 16.27 -0.82
CA TRP A 148 -12.33 15.57 0.45
C TRP A 148 -13.24 16.27 1.46
N GLN A 149 -13.88 17.37 1.06
CA GLN A 149 -14.76 18.18 1.90
C GLN A 149 -14.06 18.68 3.18
N SER A 150 -12.76 18.91 3.12
CA SER A 150 -11.95 19.36 4.25
C SER A 150 -12.45 20.70 4.80
N ILE A 151 -12.75 21.67 3.91
CA ILE A 151 -13.21 23.01 4.29
C ILE A 151 -14.57 22.91 5.00
N LYS A 152 -15.49 22.15 4.41
CA LYS A 152 -16.82 21.90 4.99
C LYS A 152 -16.71 21.28 6.39
N ASN A 153 -15.76 20.36 6.57
CA ASN A 153 -15.55 19.64 7.82
C ASN A 153 -14.62 20.37 8.79
N HIS A 154 -14.25 21.63 8.51
CA HIS A 154 -13.37 22.46 9.35
C HIS A 154 -11.99 21.81 9.57
N MET A 155 -11.55 21.00 8.60
CA MET A 155 -10.25 20.36 8.59
C MET A 155 -9.29 21.14 7.68
N PRO A 156 -8.00 21.21 8.05
CA PRO A 156 -6.99 21.82 7.19
C PRO A 156 -6.85 21.05 5.87
N ASP A 157 -7.07 21.73 4.76
CA ASP A 157 -6.83 21.23 3.40
C ASP A 157 -5.41 21.57 2.96
N PHE A 158 -4.41 20.95 3.60
CA PHE A 158 -3.00 21.27 3.34
C PHE A 158 -2.62 21.28 1.84
N PRO A 159 -3.04 20.29 1.02
CA PRO A 159 -2.71 20.31 -0.39
C PRO A 159 -3.46 21.39 -1.17
N GLY A 160 -4.76 21.58 -0.91
CA GLY A 160 -5.55 22.60 -1.62
C GLY A 160 -5.13 24.01 -1.27
N GLU A 161 -4.85 24.29 0.01
CA GLU A 161 -4.39 25.58 0.48
C GLU A 161 -3.03 25.97 -0.14
N TYR A 162 -2.09 25.02 -0.19
CA TYR A 162 -0.80 25.23 -0.85
C TYR A 162 -0.93 25.51 -2.35
N LEU A 163 -1.75 24.72 -3.07
CA LEU A 163 -1.98 24.91 -4.51
C LEU A 163 -2.63 26.28 -4.81
N ASN A 164 -3.57 26.71 -3.97
CA ASN A 164 -4.21 28.02 -4.10
C ASN A 164 -3.23 29.17 -3.85
N GLN A 165 -2.31 29.03 -2.90
CA GLN A 165 -1.23 30.00 -2.67
C GLN A 165 -0.31 30.11 -3.88
N LEU A 166 0.11 28.97 -4.47
CA LEU A 166 0.94 28.94 -5.67
C LEU A 166 0.28 29.64 -6.86
N ASP A 167 -1.02 29.42 -7.08
CA ASP A 167 -1.74 30.07 -8.17
C ASP A 167 -1.82 31.59 -7.96
N LYS A 168 -2.03 32.06 -6.73
CA LYS A 168 -2.00 33.50 -6.39
C LYS A 168 -0.61 34.09 -6.67
N THR A 169 0.46 33.43 -6.24
CA THR A 169 1.84 33.89 -6.50
C THR A 169 2.14 33.91 -7.99
N ARG A 170 1.72 32.89 -8.75
CA ARG A 170 1.89 32.85 -10.22
C ARG A 170 1.17 34.00 -10.91
N GLN A 171 -0.06 34.33 -10.49
CA GLN A 171 -0.81 35.46 -11.05
C GLN A 171 -0.16 36.82 -10.76
N GLN A 172 0.46 36.98 -9.59
CA GLN A 172 1.19 38.19 -9.22
C GLN A 172 2.49 38.37 -10.03
N VAL A 173 3.20 37.29 -10.34
CA VAL A 173 4.43 37.35 -11.16
C VAL A 173 4.13 37.64 -12.63
N VAL A 174 3.04 37.11 -13.18
CA VAL A 174 2.66 37.28 -14.60
C VAL A 174 2.08 38.66 -14.89
N LYS A 175 1.50 39.35 -13.89
CA LYS A 175 1.16 40.78 -13.97
C LYS A 175 2.24 41.59 -13.23
N PRO A 176 3.41 41.88 -13.83
CA PRO A 176 4.28 42.88 -13.21
C PRO A 176 3.46 44.17 -13.14
N GLU A 177 3.48 44.81 -11.96
CA GLU A 177 2.71 46.01 -11.64
C GLU A 177 2.66 46.95 -12.84
N ALA A 178 1.49 47.08 -13.47
CA ALA A 178 1.23 48.13 -14.42
C ALA A 178 1.22 49.45 -13.63
N LYS A 179 2.40 50.05 -13.48
CA LYS A 179 2.58 51.45 -13.09
C LYS A 179 2.62 52.32 -14.33
#